data_AF-A0A434NPS6-F1
#
_entry.id   AF-A0A434NPS6-F1
#
_cell.length_a   1.000
_cell.length_b   1.000
_cell.length_c   1.000
_cell.angle_alpha   90.00
_cell.angle_beta   90.00
_cell.angle_gamma   90.00
#
_symmetry.space_group_name_H-M   'P 1'
#
loop_
_entity.id
_entity.type
_entity.pdbx_description
1 polymer ?
#
loop_
_entity_poly.entity_id
_entity_poly.type
_entity_poly.pdbx_seq_one_letter_code
_entity_poly.pdbx_strand_id
1 'polypeptide(L)'
;TQEEAVADLMNGRLDAVLSDKFVLMDWMKKSSDGCCKMVGDVKGTETEAGIAVRKEDNALREKLNAAIDAIVADGTYKKIQAKYFDFDIY
;
A
#
# COMPACT_ATOMS: atom_id res chain seq x y z
N THR A 1 -14.46 -7.55 -6.68
CA THR A 1 -13.68 -6.62 -5.82
C THR A 1 -12.43 -7.34 -5.32
N GLN A 2 -11.53 -6.66 -4.60
CA GLN A 2 -10.37 -7.33 -4.00
C GLN A 2 -10.81 -8.42 -3.01
N GLU A 3 -11.85 -8.16 -2.22
CA GLU A 3 -12.39 -9.07 -1.20
C GLU A 3 -12.94 -10.36 -1.81
N GLU A 4 -13.68 -10.25 -2.93
CA GLU A 4 -14.18 -11.42 -3.66
C GLU A 4 -13.04 -12.26 -4.24
N ALA A 5 -12.02 -11.61 -4.81
CA ALA A 5 -10.87 -12.31 -5.40
C ALA A 5 -10.09 -13.13 -4.36
N VAL A 6 -9.83 -12.56 -3.18
CA VAL A 6 -9.12 -13.28 -2.11
C VAL A 6 -9.99 -14.38 -1.47
N ALA A 7 -11.31 -14.19 -1.42
CA ALA A 7 -12.22 -15.24 -0.95
C ALA A 7 -12.27 -16.43 -1.93
N ASP A 8 -12.27 -16.18 -3.24
CA ASP A 8 -12.22 -17.24 -4.24
C ASP A 8 -10.88 -17.98 -4.25
N LEU A 9 -9.77 -17.28 -3.98
CA LEU A 9 -8.45 -17.88 -3.76
C LEU A 9 -8.47 -18.82 -2.54
N MET A 10 -9.00 -18.36 -1.40
CA MET A 10 -9.11 -19.19 -0.18
C MET A 10 -9.96 -20.45 -0.39
N ASN A 11 -11.02 -20.34 -1.19
CA ASN A 11 -11.91 -21.45 -1.50
C ASN A 11 -11.38 -22.37 -2.63
N GLY A 12 -10.17 -22.11 -3.15
CA GLY A 12 -9.55 -22.94 -4.19
C GLY A 12 -10.18 -22.80 -5.57
N ARG A 13 -10.94 -21.72 -5.83
CA ARG A 13 -11.50 -21.42 -7.16
C ARG A 13 -10.51 -20.73 -8.08
N LEU A 14 -9.50 -20.08 -7.49
CA LEU A 14 -8.42 -19.40 -8.19
C LEU A 14 -7.08 -19.97 -7.75
N ASP A 15 -6.12 -20.01 -8.66
CA ASP A 15 -4.74 -20.41 -8.37
C ASP A 15 -3.87 -19.23 -7.91
N ALA A 16 -4.24 -18.00 -8.32
CA ALA A 16 -3.50 -16.78 -8.02
C ALA A 16 -4.39 -15.53 -8.12
N VAL A 17 -4.00 -14.48 -7.39
CA VAL A 17 -4.58 -13.14 -7.50
C VAL A 17 -3.45 -12.12 -7.67
N LEU A 18 -3.73 -11.05 -8.41
CA LEU A 18 -2.85 -9.89 -8.56
C LEU A 18 -3.52 -8.68 -7.92
N SER A 19 -2.79 -7.95 -7.07
CA SER A 19 -3.29 -6.75 -6.42
C SER A 19 -2.14 -5.88 -5.91
N ASP A 20 -2.50 -4.72 -5.36
CA ASP A 20 -1.58 -3.88 -4.60
C ASP A 20 -0.93 -4.67 -3.46
N LYS A 21 0.40 -4.56 -3.38
CA LYS A 21 1.24 -5.33 -2.46
C LYS A 21 0.87 -5.05 -1.00
N PHE A 22 0.63 -3.78 -0.65
CA PHE A 22 0.34 -3.36 0.72
C PHE A 22 -1.01 -3.92 1.17
N VAL A 23 -2.01 -3.89 0.28
CA VAL A 23 -3.34 -4.45 0.53
C VAL A 23 -3.26 -5.96 0.75
N LEU A 24 -2.52 -6.69 -0.11
CA LEU A 24 -2.35 -8.13 0.05
C LEU A 24 -1.58 -8.50 1.32
N MET A 25 -0.55 -7.74 1.69
CA MET A 25 0.20 -8.01 2.93
C MET A 25 -0.63 -7.79 4.19
N ASP A 26 -1.43 -6.73 4.24
CA ASP A 26 -2.33 -6.50 5.37
C ASP A 26 -3.39 -7.61 5.48
N TRP A 27 -3.99 -7.99 4.35
CA TRP A 27 -4.94 -9.12 4.28
C TRP A 27 -4.28 -10.44 4.70
N MET A 28 -3.06 -10.72 4.24
CA MET A 28 -2.33 -11.92 4.65
C MET A 28 -2.10 -11.97 6.16
N LYS A 29 -1.69 -10.84 6.76
CA LYS A 29 -1.42 -10.73 8.19
C LYS A 29 -2.68 -10.91 9.04
N LYS A 30 -3.84 -10.46 8.57
CA LYS A 30 -5.09 -10.43 9.35
C LYS A 30 -6.06 -11.58 9.07
N SER A 31 -6.13 -12.04 7.83
CA SER A 31 -7.30 -12.77 7.33
C SER A 31 -7.00 -13.98 6.44
N SER A 32 -5.76 -14.19 5.99
CA SER A 32 -5.46 -15.30 5.05
C SER A 32 -5.54 -16.69 5.67
N ASP A 33 -5.45 -16.79 7.00
CA ASP A 33 -5.39 -18.07 7.73
C ASP A 33 -4.33 -19.04 7.17
N GLY A 34 -3.23 -18.51 6.63
CA GLY A 34 -2.16 -19.31 6.03
C GLY A 34 -2.53 -20.02 4.72
N CYS A 35 -3.66 -19.70 4.08
CA CYS A 35 -4.11 -20.34 2.84
C CYS A 35 -3.11 -20.23 1.68
N CYS A 36 -2.29 -19.17 1.72
CA CYS A 36 -1.70 -18.59 0.53
C CYS A 36 -0.35 -17.96 0.88
N LYS A 37 0.48 -17.75 -0.14
CA LYS A 37 1.79 -17.10 -0.01
C LYS A 37 2.00 -16.07 -1.12
N MET A 38 2.82 -15.06 -0.86
CA MET A 38 3.30 -14.19 -1.93
C MET A 38 4.23 -14.96 -2.86
N VAL A 39 3.99 -14.82 -4.16
CA VAL A 39 4.83 -15.44 -5.20
C VAL A 39 5.91 -14.46 -5.68
N GLY A 40 5.62 -13.15 -5.66
CA GLY A 40 6.57 -12.11 -6.00
C GLY A 40 5.88 -10.84 -6.47
N ASP A 41 6.69 -9.84 -6.82
CA ASP A 41 6.23 -8.59 -7.41
C ASP A 41 6.19 -8.71 -8.94
N VAL A 42 5.23 -8.03 -9.58
CA VAL A 42 5.17 -7.94 -11.04
C VAL A 42 6.07 -6.79 -11.50
N LYS A 43 7.04 -7.08 -12.37
CA LYS A 43 7.98 -6.06 -12.85
C LYS A 43 7.27 -5.03 -13.72
N GLY A 44 7.62 -3.76 -13.56
CA GLY A 44 7.08 -2.66 -14.36
C GLY A 44 5.70 -2.17 -13.90
N THR A 45 5.24 -2.60 -12.72
CA THR A 45 4.01 -2.11 -12.09
C THR A 45 4.29 -1.31 -10.82
N GLU A 46 5.53 -0.89 -10.59
CA GLU A 46 5.91 -0.04 -9.48
C GLU A 46 5.28 1.35 -9.65
N THR A 47 4.63 1.83 -8.59
CA THR A 47 3.95 3.14 -8.60
C THR A 47 4.22 3.88 -7.30
N GLU A 48 4.30 5.20 -7.38
CA GLU A 48 4.36 6.08 -6.21
C GLU A 48 2.95 6.47 -5.75
N ALA A 49 2.79 6.68 -4.45
CA ALA A 49 1.58 7.25 -3.88
C ALA A 49 1.72 8.76 -3.71
N GLY A 50 0.67 9.51 -4.07
CA GLY A 50 0.69 10.98 -4.01
C GLY A 50 -0.66 11.57 -3.61
N ILE A 51 -0.62 12.79 -3.07
CA ILE A 51 -1.82 13.56 -2.76
C ILE A 51 -2.25 14.32 -4.01
N ALA A 52 -3.34 13.90 -4.63
CA ALA A 52 -3.88 14.56 -5.80
C ALA A 52 -4.55 15.89 -5.43
N VAL A 53 -4.19 16.96 -6.15
CA VAL A 53 -4.82 18.29 -6.08
C VAL A 53 -5.21 18.75 -7.48
N ARG A 54 -6.09 19.76 -7.58
CA ARG A 54 -6.40 20.39 -8.88
C ARG A 54 -5.15 21.04 -9.47
N LYS A 55 -5.06 21.09 -10.81
CA LYS A 55 -3.84 21.53 -11.51
C LYS A 55 -3.48 22.99 -11.21
N GLU A 56 -4.47 23.83 -10.92
CA GLU A 56 -4.32 25.24 -10.59
C GLU A 56 -3.94 25.50 -9.13
N ASP A 57 -4.10 24.52 -8.23
CA ASP A 57 -3.93 24.68 -6.78
C ASP A 57 -2.46 24.57 -6.33
N ASN A 58 -1.56 25.32 -6.99
CA ASN A 58 -0.11 25.27 -6.71
C ASN A 58 0.21 25.59 -5.24
N ALA A 59 -0.47 26.58 -4.64
CA ALA A 59 -0.22 26.94 -3.24
C ALA A 59 -0.58 25.81 -2.26
N LEU A 60 -1.59 24.99 -2.57
CA LEU A 60 -1.94 23.82 -1.75
C LEU A 60 -0.92 22.70 -1.95
N ARG A 61 -0.52 22.45 -3.20
CA ARG A 61 0.52 21.46 -3.53
C ARG A 61 1.81 21.72 -2.75
N GLU A 62 2.32 22.95 -2.79
CA GLU A 62 3.57 23.29 -2.10
C GLU A 62 3.45 23.16 -0.57
N LYS A 63 2.30 23.50 0.01
CA LYS A 63 2.07 23.31 1.45
C LYS A 63 2.05 21.84 1.84
N LEU A 64 1.43 20.98 1.02
CA LEU A 64 1.41 19.53 1.25
C LEU A 64 2.82 18.92 1.13
N ASN A 65 3.57 19.30 0.09
CA ASN A 65 4.95 18.84 -0.09
C ASN A 65 5.83 19.23 1.10
N ALA A 66 5.82 20.51 1.50
CA ALA A 66 6.61 20.98 2.64
C ALA A 66 6.21 20.29 3.95
N ALA A 67 4.92 19.98 4.13
CA ALA A 67 4.45 19.23 5.29
C ALA A 67 4.95 17.78 5.27
N ILE A 68 4.95 17.11 4.11
CA ILE A 68 5.50 15.76 3.93
C ILE A 68 7.00 15.77 4.25
N ASP A 69 7.76 16.70 3.69
CA ASP A 69 9.20 16.83 3.94
C ASP A 69 9.50 17.02 5.44
N ALA A 70 8.70 17.85 6.13
CA ALA A 70 8.84 18.08 7.56
C ALA A 70 8.61 16.80 8.39
N ILE A 71 7.55 16.05 8.12
CA ILE A 71 7.24 14.82 8.88
C ILE A 71 8.21 13.68 8.56
N VAL A 72 8.83 13.69 7.38
CA VAL A 72 9.89 12.75 7.02
C VAL A 72 11.16 13.11 7.81
N ALA A 73 11.56 14.38 7.79
CA ALA A 73 12.75 14.86 8.48
C ALA A 73 12.68 14.69 10.01
N ASP A 74 11.50 14.89 10.62
CA ASP A 74 11.32 14.76 12.07
C ASP A 74 11.01 13.32 12.54
N GLY A 75 10.87 12.37 11.62
CA GLY A 75 10.62 10.96 11.91
C GLY A 75 9.15 10.62 12.21
N THR A 76 8.24 11.59 12.17
CA THR A 76 6.80 11.36 12.34
C THR A 76 6.26 10.40 11.27
N TYR A 77 6.71 10.54 10.02
CA TYR A 77 6.34 9.63 8.93
C TYR A 77 6.69 8.19 9.30
N LYS A 78 7.93 7.94 9.71
CA LYS A 78 8.41 6.62 10.12
C LYS A 78 7.58 6.05 11.28
N LYS A 79 7.20 6.88 12.25
CA LYS A 79 6.33 6.47 13.36
C LYS A 79 4.92 6.06 12.88
N ILE A 80 4.36 6.78 11.92
CA ILE A 80 3.07 6.44 11.31
C ILE A 80 3.21 5.13 10.52
N GLN A 81 4.20 5.03 9.65
CA GLN A 81 4.48 3.84 8.86
C GLN A 81 4.62 2.59 9.73
N ALA A 82 5.44 2.62 10.77
CA ALA A 82 5.68 1.48 11.66
C ALA A 82 4.42 0.99 12.40
N LYS A 83 3.37 1.81 12.46
CA LYS A 83 2.06 1.41 13.02
C LYS A 83 1.29 0.49 12.05
N TYR A 84 1.47 0.67 10.75
CA TYR A 84 0.68 0.00 9.71
C TYR A 84 1.48 -1.05 8.92
N PHE A 85 2.80 -0.86 8.78
CA PHE A 85 3.67 -1.70 7.95
C PHE A 85 4.93 -2.10 8.71
N ASP A 86 5.36 -3.34 8.50
CA ASP A 86 6.54 -3.93 9.15
C ASP A 86 7.83 -3.77 8.30
N PHE A 87 7.80 -2.94 7.25
CA PHE A 87 8.89 -2.73 6.30
C PHE A 87 8.89 -1.28 5.80
N ASP A 88 9.92 -0.91 5.02
CA ASP A 88 10.04 0.45 4.49
C ASP A 88 9.12 0.69 3.30
N ILE A 89 8.38 1.80 3.33
CA ILE A 89 7.42 2.18 2.28
C ILE A 89 7.73 3.55 1.65
N TYR A 90 8.73 4.26 2.21
CA TYR A 90 9.19 5.55 1.71
C TYR A 90 10.25 5.38 0.63
#